data_AF-A0A935XMS7-F1
#
_entry.id   AF-A0A935XMS7-F1
#
_cell.length_a   1.000
_cell.length_b   1.000
_cell.length_c   1.000
_cell.angle_alpha   90.00
_cell.angle_beta   90.00
_cell.angle_gamma   90.00
#
_symmetry.space_group_name_H-M   'P 1'
#
loop_
_entity.id
_entity.type
_entity.pdbx_description
1 polymer ?
#
loop_
_entity_poly.entity_id
_entity_poly.type
_entity_poly.pdbx_seq_one_letter_code
_entity_poly.pdbx_strand_id
1 'polypeptide(L)'
;MSRTRTTMRKLLIATLLAPVLGLSGATAVQAAGAEYKLDRAPIDGKDVVSLQAGARTFANYCLNCHGAQYMRYNRLKDIGLTEQQIKDNLMFATEKIGDTMKVAATAKDGKQWFGVQPPDLTVIARSRGADWLYTYLRTFHRDPKSATGWNNAVFPNVGMPHVLWTLQGEKGLEVTKVKDKA
;
A
#
# COMPACT_ATOMS: atom_id res chain seq x y z
N MET A 1 -12.03 3.79 89.98
CA MET A 1 -13.10 3.97 88.97
C MET A 1 -12.50 3.71 87.59
N SER A 2 -12.58 2.47 87.09
CA SER A 2 -13.50 2.05 86.00
C SER A 2 -13.35 2.97 84.76
N ARG A 3 -12.70 2.56 83.67
CA ARG A 3 -13.13 1.47 82.79
C ARG A 3 -11.97 0.89 81.94
N THR A 4 -11.84 -0.45 82.02
CA THR A 4 -11.64 -1.45 80.92
C THR A 4 -10.60 -1.19 79.82
N ARG A 5 -9.49 -1.97 79.76
CA ARG A 5 -9.32 -3.30 79.07
C ARG A 5 -9.29 -3.13 77.53
N THR A 6 -8.41 -3.70 76.71
CA THR A 6 -7.62 -4.94 76.83
C THR A 6 -6.53 -4.98 75.74
N THR A 7 -5.44 -5.64 76.09
CA THR A 7 -4.32 -6.18 75.29
C THR A 7 -4.71 -7.12 74.14
N MET A 8 -3.89 -7.18 73.07
CA MET A 8 -3.22 -8.40 72.53
C MET A 8 -2.66 -8.13 71.11
N ARG A 9 -1.34 -8.26 70.90
CA ARG A 9 -0.57 -9.47 70.50
C ARG A 9 -0.79 -9.91 69.04
N LYS A 10 0.29 -9.74 68.26
CA LYS A 10 0.93 -10.66 67.30
C LYS A 10 0.04 -11.47 66.34
N LEU A 11 0.35 -11.41 65.04
CA LEU A 11 0.81 -12.53 64.18
C LEU A 11 0.48 -12.29 62.68
N LEU A 12 1.50 -12.55 61.85
CA LEU A 12 1.48 -13.20 60.53
C LEU A 12 0.81 -12.54 59.31
N ILE A 13 1.71 -12.15 58.38
CA ILE A 13 1.76 -12.47 56.94
C ILE A 13 0.50 -13.14 56.37
N ALA A 14 -0.16 -12.44 55.44
CA ALA A 14 -1.00 -13.04 54.41
C ALA A 14 -0.76 -12.30 53.08
N THR A 15 -0.11 -12.99 52.15
CA THR A 15 -0.06 -12.69 50.71
C THR A 15 -1.46 -12.74 50.10
N LEU A 16 -1.87 -11.67 49.42
CA LEU A 16 -2.94 -11.72 48.42
C LEU A 16 -2.54 -10.88 47.21
N LEU A 17 -2.26 -11.57 46.10
CA LEU A 17 -2.22 -11.00 44.76
C LEU A 17 -3.59 -10.38 44.44
N ALA A 18 -3.61 -9.12 44.04
CA ALA A 18 -4.75 -8.50 43.38
C ALA A 18 -4.34 -8.14 41.94
N PRO A 19 -5.09 -8.57 40.90
CA PRO A 19 -4.75 -8.28 39.52
C PRO A 19 -5.14 -6.84 39.17
N VAL A 20 -4.18 -6.07 38.66
CA VAL A 20 -4.42 -4.73 38.08
C VAL A 20 -5.13 -4.94 36.74
N LEU A 21 -6.46 -4.98 36.78
CA LEU A 21 -7.30 -4.94 35.59
C LEU A 21 -7.68 -3.49 35.27
N GLY A 22 -7.35 -3.09 34.04
CA GLY A 22 -8.21 -2.25 33.23
C GLY A 22 -8.05 -0.74 33.40
N LEU A 23 -7.06 -0.16 32.70
CA LEU A 23 -7.26 1.13 32.04
C LEU A 23 -6.39 1.23 30.78
N SER A 24 -6.51 0.24 29.90
CA SER A 24 -6.06 0.33 28.50
C SER A 24 -7.06 1.15 27.71
N GLY A 25 -7.25 2.42 28.09
CA GLY A 25 -7.94 3.41 27.28
C GLY A 25 -7.04 3.80 26.11
N ALA A 26 -6.85 2.90 25.15
CA ALA A 26 -6.37 3.27 23.84
C ALA A 26 -7.47 4.12 23.20
N THR A 27 -7.44 5.42 23.44
CA THR A 27 -8.16 6.38 22.62
C THR A 27 -7.56 6.27 21.22
N ALA A 28 -8.21 5.48 20.36
CA ALA A 28 -8.04 5.61 18.93
C ALA A 28 -8.39 7.06 18.59
N VAL A 29 -7.36 7.87 18.32
CA VAL A 29 -7.54 9.13 17.63
C VAL A 29 -8.01 8.75 16.22
N GLN A 30 -9.33 8.66 16.04
CA GLN A 30 -9.92 8.61 14.71
C GLN A 30 -9.66 9.99 14.10
N ALA A 31 -8.67 10.08 13.21
CA ALA A 31 -8.51 11.23 12.35
C ALA A 31 -9.74 11.29 11.43
N ALA A 32 -10.69 12.18 11.74
CA ALA A 32 -11.88 12.44 10.94
C ALA A 32 -11.53 13.26 9.68
N GLY A 33 -10.67 12.69 8.82
CA GLY A 33 -10.74 12.97 7.39
C GLY A 33 -11.59 11.86 6.80
N ALA A 34 -12.56 12.17 5.93
CA ALA A 34 -13.26 11.14 5.18
C ALA A 34 -12.22 10.34 4.37
N GLU A 35 -11.82 9.19 4.90
CA GLU A 35 -10.88 8.30 4.23
C GLU A 35 -11.59 7.79 2.97
N TYR A 36 -10.96 7.94 1.80
CA TYR A 36 -11.56 7.47 0.56
C TYR A 36 -11.86 5.97 0.71
N LYS A 37 -13.12 5.58 0.51
CA LYS A 37 -13.54 4.18 0.68
C LYS A 37 -12.73 3.31 -0.28
N LEU A 38 -11.97 2.38 0.28
CA LEU A 38 -11.19 1.42 -0.51
C LEU A 38 -12.09 0.29 -0.99
N ASP A 39 -11.95 -0.04 -2.26
CA ASP A 39 -12.57 -1.22 -2.83
C ASP A 39 -11.71 -2.45 -2.58
N ARG A 40 -12.37 -3.58 -2.30
CA ARG A 40 -11.68 -4.86 -2.10
C ARG A 40 -11.01 -5.30 -3.39
N ALA A 41 -9.72 -5.57 -3.34
CA ALA A 41 -8.97 -6.12 -4.47
C ALA A 41 -9.38 -7.60 -4.69
N PRO A 42 -9.81 -8.01 -5.89
CA PRO A 42 -10.17 -9.39 -6.18
C PRO A 42 -8.92 -10.22 -6.49
N ILE A 43 -8.08 -10.44 -5.48
CA ILE A 43 -6.79 -11.12 -5.65
C ILE A 43 -6.90 -12.60 -5.29
N ASP A 44 -6.50 -13.44 -6.23
CA ASP A 44 -6.14 -14.84 -5.99
C ASP A 44 -4.66 -15.04 -6.29
N GLY A 45 -3.86 -15.32 -5.25
CA GLY A 45 -2.42 -15.58 -5.39
C GLY A 45 -2.09 -16.92 -6.05
N LYS A 46 -3.09 -17.75 -6.38
CA LYS A 46 -2.94 -19.02 -7.09
C LYS A 46 -3.36 -18.94 -8.55
N ASP A 47 -4.01 -17.85 -8.96
CA ASP A 47 -4.39 -17.62 -10.35
C ASP A 47 -3.15 -17.20 -11.16
N VAL A 48 -2.46 -18.21 -11.70
CA VAL A 48 -1.25 -18.01 -12.50
C VAL A 48 -1.49 -17.15 -13.74
N VAL A 49 -2.68 -17.20 -14.35
CA VAL A 49 -3.01 -16.39 -15.53
C VAL A 49 -3.09 -14.91 -15.14
N SER A 50 -3.77 -14.62 -14.03
CA SER A 50 -3.84 -13.26 -13.48
C SER A 50 -2.46 -12.74 -13.07
N LEU A 51 -1.63 -13.58 -12.44
CA LEU A 51 -0.26 -13.20 -12.07
C LEU A 51 0.63 -12.92 -13.30
N GLN A 52 0.52 -13.72 -14.36
CA GLN A 52 1.23 -13.49 -15.62
C GLN A 52 0.77 -12.19 -16.30
N ALA A 53 -0.54 -11.93 -16.33
CA ALA A 53 -1.09 -10.68 -16.83
C ALA A 53 -0.57 -9.48 -16.01
N GLY A 54 -0.53 -9.59 -14.69
CA GLY A 54 0.04 -8.59 -13.79
C GLY A 54 1.53 -8.33 -14.06
N ALA A 55 2.33 -9.38 -14.28
CA ALA A 55 3.74 -9.25 -14.64
C ALA A 55 3.92 -8.51 -15.98
N ARG A 56 3.10 -8.83 -16.99
CA ARG A 56 3.07 -8.11 -18.27
C ARG A 56 2.70 -6.65 -18.08
N THR A 57 1.64 -6.34 -17.33
CA THR A 57 1.23 -4.95 -17.07
C THR A 57 2.33 -4.18 -16.35
N PHE A 58 2.95 -4.76 -15.33
CA PHE A 58 4.06 -4.13 -14.61
C PHE A 58 5.24 -3.81 -15.54
N ALA A 59 5.69 -4.79 -16.33
CA ALA A 59 6.83 -4.61 -17.23
C ALA A 59 6.57 -3.52 -18.29
N ASN A 60 5.35 -3.46 -18.84
CA ASN A 60 5.04 -2.54 -19.93
C ASN A 60 4.66 -1.11 -19.47
N TYR A 61 4.03 -0.96 -18.30
CA TYR A 61 3.48 0.33 -17.87
C TYR A 61 4.15 0.93 -16.62
N CYS A 62 4.80 0.11 -15.78
CA CYS A 62 5.31 0.55 -14.50
C CYS A 62 6.85 0.60 -14.48
N LEU A 63 7.49 -0.41 -15.07
CA LEU A 63 8.93 -0.66 -14.97
C LEU A 63 9.83 0.38 -15.66
N ASN A 64 9.25 1.38 -16.32
CA ASN A 64 10.00 2.54 -16.84
C ASN A 64 10.25 3.62 -15.77
N CYS A 65 9.40 3.68 -14.73
CA CYS A 65 9.50 4.68 -13.65
C CYS A 65 9.71 4.03 -12.28
N HIS A 66 9.17 2.83 -12.07
CA HIS A 66 9.18 2.11 -10.81
C HIS A 66 10.01 0.84 -10.88
N GLY A 67 10.98 0.71 -9.97
CA GLY A 67 11.69 -0.55 -9.77
C GLY A 67 10.87 -1.55 -8.94
N ALA A 68 11.25 -2.82 -9.04
CA ALA A 68 10.97 -3.86 -8.06
C ALA A 68 12.31 -4.52 -7.71
N GLN A 69 13.18 -3.77 -7.04
CA GLN A 69 14.59 -4.10 -6.88
C GLN A 69 14.91 -5.37 -6.07
N TYR A 70 13.95 -5.93 -5.31
CA TYR A 70 14.15 -7.26 -4.69
C TYR A 70 13.46 -8.40 -5.46
N MET A 71 12.89 -8.13 -6.64
CA MET A 71 12.36 -9.13 -7.56
C MET A 71 13.36 -9.40 -8.69
N ARG A 72 13.78 -10.66 -8.83
CA ARG A 72 14.59 -11.13 -9.96
C ARG A 72 13.70 -11.65 -11.08
N TYR A 73 14.09 -11.43 -12.34
CA TYR A 73 13.31 -11.91 -13.49
C TYR A 73 13.13 -13.42 -13.49
N ASN A 74 14.13 -14.20 -13.05
CA ASN A 74 14.04 -15.65 -12.96
C ASN A 74 12.93 -16.17 -12.02
N ARG A 75 12.44 -15.36 -11.08
CA ARG A 75 11.33 -15.71 -10.19
C ARG A 75 9.98 -15.69 -10.90
N LEU A 76 9.89 -15.10 -12.08
CA LEU A 76 8.67 -15.20 -12.90
C LEU A 76 8.41 -16.63 -13.40
N LYS A 77 9.38 -17.54 -13.27
CA LYS A 77 9.16 -18.98 -13.46
C LYS A 77 8.21 -19.57 -12.41
N ASP A 78 8.12 -18.97 -11.22
CA ASP A 78 7.21 -19.41 -10.16
C ASP A 78 5.74 -19.28 -10.55
N ILE A 79 5.44 -18.38 -11.51
CA ILE A 79 4.10 -18.17 -12.07
C ILE A 79 3.94 -18.86 -13.44
N GLY A 80 4.81 -19.82 -13.76
CA GLY A 80 4.68 -20.68 -14.95
C GLY A 80 5.22 -20.09 -16.26
N LEU A 81 5.92 -18.94 -16.25
CA LEU A 81 6.57 -18.43 -17.45
C LEU A 81 7.87 -19.19 -17.74
N THR A 82 8.14 -19.45 -19.02
CA THR A 82 9.44 -20.00 -19.44
C THR A 82 10.51 -18.92 -19.44
N GLU A 83 11.77 -19.33 -19.35
CA GLU A 83 12.90 -18.40 -19.47
C GLU A 83 12.86 -17.61 -20.79
N GLN A 84 12.48 -18.27 -21.89
CA GLN A 84 12.36 -17.62 -23.20
C GLN A 84 11.24 -16.56 -23.20
N GLN A 85 10.06 -16.88 -22.66
CA GLN A 85 8.96 -15.91 -22.54
C GLN A 85 9.35 -14.69 -21.71
N ILE A 86 10.11 -14.88 -20.63
CA ILE A 86 10.59 -13.78 -19.79
C ILE A 86 11.56 -12.88 -20.57
N LYS A 87 12.54 -13.47 -21.25
CA LYS A 87 13.53 -12.74 -22.05
C LYS A 87 12.87 -11.94 -23.18
N ASP A 88 11.99 -12.58 -23.94
CA ASP A 88 11.41 -12.00 -25.15
C ASP A 88 10.38 -10.89 -24.85
N ASN A 89 9.69 -10.97 -23.71
CA ASN A 89 8.51 -10.14 -23.47
C ASN A 89 8.58 -9.23 -22.24
N LEU A 90 9.51 -9.44 -21.31
CA LEU A 90 9.52 -8.75 -20.02
C LEU A 90 10.86 -8.11 -19.67
N MET A 91 11.97 -8.58 -20.26
CA MET A 91 13.33 -8.09 -19.98
C MET A 91 13.76 -7.00 -20.96
N PHE A 92 13.15 -5.82 -20.88
CA PHE A 92 13.50 -4.70 -21.78
C PHE A 92 14.77 -3.95 -21.37
N ALA A 93 15.18 -4.05 -20.10
CA ALA A 93 16.23 -3.22 -19.51
C ALA A 93 17.47 -4.02 -19.05
N THR A 94 17.54 -5.33 -19.30
CA THR A 94 18.68 -6.18 -18.96
C THR A 94 18.71 -7.44 -19.83
N GLU A 95 19.90 -7.99 -20.04
CA GLU A 95 20.12 -9.26 -20.75
C GLU A 95 20.21 -10.47 -19.82
N LYS A 96 20.37 -10.25 -18.50
CA LYS A 96 20.61 -11.32 -17.52
C LYS A 96 19.33 -11.62 -16.75
N ILE A 97 18.78 -12.83 -16.92
CA ILE A 97 17.56 -13.25 -16.21
C ILE A 97 17.72 -13.32 -14.68
N GLY A 98 18.97 -13.41 -14.19
CA GLY A 98 19.28 -13.34 -12.76
C GLY A 98 19.21 -11.94 -12.17
N ASP A 99 19.15 -10.90 -12.99
CA ASP A 99 19.10 -9.51 -12.52
C ASP A 99 17.75 -9.16 -11.90
N THR A 100 17.76 -8.09 -11.13
CA THR A 100 16.58 -7.50 -10.51
C THR A 100 15.90 -6.49 -11.43
N MET A 101 14.61 -6.27 -11.25
CA MET A 101 13.82 -5.29 -12.01
C MET A 101 14.14 -3.85 -11.56
N LYS A 102 15.21 -3.26 -12.12
CA LYS A 102 15.63 -1.88 -11.85
C LYS A 102 15.23 -0.96 -13.00
N VAL A 103 15.07 0.32 -12.67
CA VAL A 103 14.92 1.42 -13.63
C VAL A 103 16.27 2.12 -13.84
N ALA A 104 16.47 2.70 -15.02
CA ALA A 104 17.64 3.54 -15.29
C ALA A 104 17.52 4.94 -14.66
N ALA A 105 16.29 5.42 -14.44
CA ALA A 105 16.03 6.74 -13.89
C ALA A 105 16.61 6.92 -12.48
N THR A 106 17.32 8.03 -12.26
CA THR A 106 17.89 8.39 -10.96
C THR A 106 16.91 9.20 -10.10
N ALA A 107 17.22 9.34 -8.80
CA ALA A 107 16.50 10.23 -7.88
C ALA A 107 16.39 11.68 -8.40
N LYS A 108 17.44 12.16 -9.06
CA LYS A 108 17.49 13.50 -9.64
C LYS A 108 16.52 13.60 -10.83
N ASP A 109 16.53 12.60 -11.71
CA ASP A 109 15.63 12.55 -12.86
C ASP A 109 14.17 12.51 -12.42
N GLY A 110 13.83 11.66 -11.44
CA GLY A 110 12.48 11.57 -10.90
C GLY A 110 12.01 12.90 -10.30
N LYS A 111 12.85 13.58 -9.53
CA LYS A 111 12.53 14.92 -8.99
C LYS A 111 12.34 15.96 -10.09
N GLN A 112 13.15 15.92 -11.14
CA GLN A 112 13.05 16.83 -12.28
C GLN A 112 11.78 16.59 -13.11
N TRP A 113 11.40 15.33 -13.35
CA TRP A 113 10.28 14.97 -14.20
C TRP A 113 8.93 14.99 -13.48
N PHE A 114 8.88 14.54 -12.22
CA PHE A 114 7.64 14.30 -11.47
C PHE A 114 7.55 15.11 -10.17
N GLY A 115 8.55 15.93 -9.86
CA GLY A 115 8.65 16.67 -8.59
C GLY A 115 9.09 15.82 -7.39
N VAL A 116 9.06 14.49 -7.52
CA VAL A 116 9.48 13.52 -6.49
C VAL A 116 10.02 12.27 -7.15
N GLN A 117 10.92 11.55 -6.46
CA GLN A 117 11.37 10.25 -6.92
C GLN A 117 10.22 9.23 -6.86
N PRO A 118 9.90 8.53 -7.98
CA PRO A 118 8.96 7.41 -7.94
C PRO A 118 9.44 6.33 -6.96
N PRO A 119 8.55 5.82 -6.07
CA PRO A 119 8.92 4.79 -5.11
C PRO A 119 9.24 3.46 -5.79
N ASP A 120 10.11 2.67 -5.17
CA ASP A 120 10.26 1.25 -5.49
C ASP A 120 9.00 0.49 -5.05
N LEU A 121 8.54 -0.43 -5.89
CA LEU A 121 7.26 -1.13 -5.70
C LEU A 121 7.42 -2.55 -5.14
N THR A 122 8.62 -3.00 -4.79
CA THR A 122 8.86 -4.39 -4.36
C THR A 122 7.92 -4.83 -3.23
N VAL A 123 7.60 -3.93 -2.31
CA VAL A 123 6.74 -4.23 -1.15
C VAL A 123 5.53 -3.30 -1.05
N ILE A 124 5.16 -2.60 -2.12
CA ILE A 124 4.10 -1.58 -2.06
C ILE A 124 2.74 -2.16 -1.64
N ALA A 125 2.40 -3.35 -2.12
CA ALA A 125 1.16 -4.04 -1.76
C ALA A 125 1.12 -4.44 -0.28
N ARG A 126 2.30 -4.63 0.35
CA ARG A 126 2.40 -4.92 1.79
C ARG A 126 2.40 -3.64 2.63
N SER A 127 3.05 -2.57 2.17
CA SER A 127 3.17 -1.33 2.94
C SER A 127 1.91 -0.47 2.89
N ARG A 128 1.19 -0.47 1.76
CA ARG A 128 -0.07 0.29 1.58
C ARG A 128 -1.32 -0.59 1.68
N GLY A 129 -1.18 -1.90 1.48
CA GLY A 129 -2.30 -2.82 1.35
C GLY A 129 -2.74 -3.00 -0.09
N ALA A 130 -3.25 -4.19 -0.41
CA ALA A 130 -3.67 -4.53 -1.77
C ALA A 130 -4.92 -3.76 -2.22
N ASP A 131 -5.88 -3.57 -1.31
CA ASP A 131 -7.11 -2.80 -1.54
C ASP A 131 -6.79 -1.34 -1.85
N TRP A 132 -5.80 -0.76 -1.17
CA TRP A 132 -5.30 0.58 -1.45
C TRP A 132 -4.72 0.66 -2.86
N LEU A 133 -3.82 -0.27 -3.23
CA LEU A 133 -3.19 -0.26 -4.55
C LEU A 133 -4.22 -0.44 -5.67
N TYR A 134 -5.15 -1.38 -5.50
CA TYR A 134 -6.23 -1.64 -6.44
C TYR A 134 -7.14 -0.43 -6.63
N THR A 135 -7.51 0.24 -5.53
CA THR A 135 -8.35 1.44 -5.59
C THR A 135 -7.57 2.59 -6.22
N TYR A 136 -6.34 2.85 -5.78
CA TYR A 136 -5.46 3.89 -6.32
C TYR A 136 -5.32 3.79 -7.84
N LEU A 137 -5.07 2.59 -8.40
CA LEU A 137 -4.92 2.43 -9.85
C LEU A 137 -6.21 2.65 -10.65
N ARG A 138 -7.39 2.62 -10.03
CA ARG A 138 -8.70 2.80 -10.68
C ARG A 138 -9.31 4.18 -10.47
N THR A 139 -8.81 4.97 -9.51
CA THR A 139 -9.38 6.27 -9.12
C THR A 139 -8.65 7.48 -9.68
N PHE A 140 -7.83 7.27 -10.72
CA PHE A 140 -7.29 8.38 -11.52
C PHE A 140 -8.42 9.09 -12.28
N HIS A 141 -8.36 10.41 -12.28
CA HIS A 141 -9.29 11.27 -13.01
C HIS A 141 -8.57 12.48 -13.58
N ARG A 142 -9.12 13.08 -14.63
CA ARG A 142 -8.58 14.28 -15.26
C ARG A 142 -8.67 15.47 -14.30
N ASP A 143 -7.57 16.19 -14.19
CA ASP A 143 -7.48 17.43 -13.40
C ASP A 143 -6.55 18.41 -14.11
N PRO A 144 -7.09 19.39 -14.87
CA PRO A 144 -6.31 20.39 -15.59
C PRO A 144 -5.43 21.28 -14.68
N LYS A 145 -5.66 21.28 -13.36
CA LYS A 145 -4.86 22.07 -12.41
C LYS A 145 -3.63 21.33 -11.91
N SER A 146 -3.57 20.01 -12.13
CA SER A 146 -2.42 19.18 -11.75
C SER A 146 -1.30 19.27 -12.80
N ALA A 147 -0.05 19.04 -12.38
CA ALA A 147 1.11 19.10 -13.28
C ALA A 147 1.06 18.08 -14.43
N THR A 148 0.43 16.92 -14.22
CA THR A 148 0.35 15.83 -15.21
C THR A 148 -0.97 15.83 -15.99
N GLY A 149 -1.91 16.72 -15.63
CA GLY A 149 -3.29 16.65 -16.10
C GLY A 149 -4.12 15.53 -15.47
N TRP A 150 -3.59 14.83 -14.48
CA TRP A 150 -4.23 13.73 -13.75
C TRP A 150 -4.10 13.91 -12.24
N ASN A 151 -5.17 13.56 -11.53
CA ASN A 151 -5.19 13.49 -10.07
C ASN A 151 -5.81 12.16 -9.61
N ASN A 152 -5.81 11.89 -8.31
CA ASN A 152 -6.27 10.63 -7.75
C ASN A 152 -7.15 10.85 -6.50
N ALA A 153 -8.26 10.14 -6.42
CA ALA A 153 -9.19 10.31 -5.32
C ALA A 153 -8.72 9.68 -3.99
N VAL A 154 -7.90 8.62 -4.05
CA VAL A 154 -7.26 7.97 -2.89
C VAL A 154 -6.01 8.73 -2.43
N PHE A 155 -5.30 9.35 -3.37
CA PHE A 155 -4.06 10.09 -3.09
C PHE A 155 -4.08 11.46 -3.80
N PRO A 156 -4.73 12.48 -3.22
CA PRO A 156 -4.85 13.79 -3.83
C PRO A 156 -3.50 14.45 -4.09
N ASN A 157 -3.40 15.20 -5.19
CA ASN A 157 -2.19 15.88 -5.67
C ASN A 157 -1.05 14.92 -6.01
N VAL A 158 -1.40 13.75 -6.54
CA VAL A 158 -0.44 12.75 -7.00
C VAL A 158 0.47 13.30 -8.10
N GLY A 159 1.78 13.06 -7.99
CA GLY A 159 2.74 13.41 -9.04
C GLY A 159 2.82 12.39 -10.19
N MET A 160 2.22 11.21 -10.01
CA MET A 160 2.18 10.14 -11.00
C MET A 160 1.15 10.45 -12.09
N PRO A 161 1.50 10.38 -13.39
CA PRO A 161 0.51 10.41 -14.47
C PRO A 161 -0.35 9.14 -14.46
N HIS A 162 -1.52 9.17 -15.11
CA HIS A 162 -2.35 7.96 -15.24
C HIS A 162 -1.80 7.01 -16.30
N VAL A 163 -0.82 6.16 -15.97
CA VAL A 163 -0.15 5.28 -16.94
C VAL A 163 -1.05 4.24 -17.63
N LEU A 164 -2.25 3.96 -17.09
CA LEU A 164 -3.21 2.99 -17.63
C LEU A 164 -4.40 3.63 -18.36
N TRP A 165 -4.36 4.93 -18.66
CA TRP A 165 -5.49 5.66 -19.24
C TRP A 165 -5.97 5.07 -20.58
N THR A 166 -5.08 4.54 -21.40
CA THR A 166 -5.45 3.91 -22.69
C THR A 166 -6.24 2.62 -22.50
N LEU A 167 -6.12 1.96 -21.35
CA LEU A 167 -6.84 0.74 -21.00
C LEU A 167 -8.12 1.03 -20.23
N GLN A 168 -8.16 2.12 -19.45
CA GLN A 168 -9.27 2.45 -18.55
C GLN A 168 -10.18 3.57 -19.08
N GLY A 169 -9.77 4.28 -20.13
CA GLY A 169 -10.39 5.52 -20.58
C GLY A 169 -10.08 6.72 -19.66
N GLU A 170 -10.58 7.88 -20.06
CA GLU A 170 -10.48 9.10 -19.26
C GLU A 170 -11.72 9.25 -18.36
N LYS A 171 -11.49 9.44 -17.06
CA LYS A 171 -12.55 9.66 -16.07
C LYS A 171 -12.54 11.11 -15.58
N GLY A 172 -13.72 11.70 -15.39
CA GLY A 172 -13.89 12.95 -14.64
C GLY A 172 -14.15 12.69 -13.14
N LEU A 173 -14.10 13.73 -12.33
CA LEU A 173 -14.50 13.70 -10.92
C LEU A 173 -15.75 14.55 -10.72
N GLU A 174 -16.82 13.93 -10.21
CA GLU A 174 -18.00 14.62 -9.72
C GLU A 174 -18.07 14.44 -8.19
N VAL A 175 -18.14 15.55 -7.45
CA VAL A 175 -18.23 15.53 -5.99
C VAL A 175 -19.64 15.92 -5.57
N THR A 176 -20.37 14.96 -5.01
CA THR A 176 -21.71 15.18 -4.49
C THR A 176 -21.68 15.24 -2.97
N LYS A 177 -22.34 16.24 -2.39
CA LYS A 177 -22.50 16.34 -0.94
C LYS A 177 -23.67 15.46 -0.52
N VAL A 178 -23.39 14.35 0.15
CA VAL A 178 -24.42 13.50 0.76
C VAL A 178 -24.61 13.97 2.20
N LYS A 179 -25.86 14.20 2.62
CA LYS A 179 -26.18 14.42 4.04
C LYS A 179 -26.04 13.08 4.76
N ASP A 180 -25.25 13.03 5.83
CA ASP A 180 -25.18 11.86 6.69
C ASP A 180 -26.60 11.51 7.17
N LYS A 181 -26.99 10.24 7.02
CA LYS A 181 -28.22 9.75 7.64
C LYS A 181 -27.95 9.67 9.14
N ALA A 182 -28.62 10.55 9.90
CA ALA A 182 -28.64 10.55 11.36
C ALA A 182 -29.16 9.22 11.92
#